data_AF-A0AAD8AKZ2-F1
#
_entry.id   AF-A0AAD8AKZ2-F1
#
_cell.length_a   1.000
_cell.length_b   1.000
_cell.length_c   1.000
_cell.angle_alpha   90.00
_cell.angle_beta   90.00
_cell.angle_gamma   90.00
#
_symmetry.space_group_name_H-M   'P 1'
#
loop_
_entity.id
_entity.type
_entity.pdbx_description
1 polymer ?
#
loop_
_entity_poly.entity_id
_entity_poly.type
_entity_poly.pdbx_seq_one_letter_code
_entity_poly.pdbx_strand_id
1 'polypeptide(L)'
;DNVKSGSPTQLIQDNKSPSSPDRTLIAVIKVDLEALATVDFFVSTLLVSPLVIGQWRGTWMLSEYYKVPCWASFLLGTILHLIFALFKDLLQELFSKKEKKFFSLKPVLLFVCCRVYTWVFGIACISHWKGAWEIMDKCAGKGVWSVVAVTLTSVGLLSLMKTLRNINASPFNINVDGLSPGFTFPTMFRTSV
;
A
#
# COMPACT_ATOMS: atom_id res chain seq x y z
N ASP A 1 -22.83 57.73 0.00
CA ASP A 1 -22.86 57.73 -1.47
C ASP A 1 -21.49 58.20 -1.96
N ASN A 2 -20.68 57.49 -2.73
CA ASN A 2 -21.01 56.67 -3.88
C ASN A 2 -19.87 55.65 -4.15
N VAL A 3 -20.29 54.46 -4.55
CA VAL A 3 -19.51 53.27 -4.89
C VAL A 3 -18.87 53.46 -6.28
N LYS A 4 -17.59 53.08 -6.44
CA LYS A 4 -17.11 52.54 -7.73
C LYS A 4 -16.25 51.30 -7.49
N SER A 5 -16.90 50.16 -7.69
CA SER A 5 -16.35 48.82 -7.77
C SER A 5 -15.44 48.67 -8.98
N GLY A 6 -14.15 48.40 -8.76
CA GLY A 6 -13.26 47.80 -9.76
C GLY A 6 -13.44 46.29 -9.73
N SER A 7 -14.09 45.73 -10.74
CA SER A 7 -14.38 44.31 -10.91
C SER A 7 -13.10 43.47 -11.10
N PRO A 8 -12.98 42.24 -10.53
CA PRO A 8 -11.84 41.34 -10.73
C PRO A 8 -11.85 40.59 -12.09
N THR A 9 -12.43 41.15 -13.15
CA THR A 9 -12.76 40.44 -14.39
C THR A 9 -11.76 40.69 -15.53
N GLN A 10 -10.46 40.87 -15.24
CA GLN A 10 -9.45 41.21 -16.27
C GLN A 10 -8.18 40.33 -16.23
N LEU A 11 -8.14 39.23 -15.47
CA LEU A 11 -6.96 38.34 -15.41
C LEU A 11 -7.22 36.87 -15.78
N ILE A 12 -8.33 36.59 -16.48
CA ILE A 12 -8.59 35.25 -17.03
C ILE A 12 -9.11 35.38 -18.45
N GLN A 13 -8.25 35.79 -19.38
CA GLN A 13 -8.54 35.60 -20.80
C GLN A 13 -7.29 35.50 -21.68
N ASP A 14 -6.21 34.89 -21.19
CA ASP A 14 -5.19 34.32 -22.07
C ASP A 14 -5.63 32.92 -22.51
N ASN A 15 -6.73 32.88 -23.27
CA ASN A 15 -7.20 31.67 -23.94
C ASN A 15 -6.39 31.49 -25.23
N LYS A 16 -5.08 31.25 -25.09
CA LYS A 16 -4.23 30.87 -26.22
C LYS A 16 -4.57 29.43 -26.55
N SER A 17 -5.47 29.24 -27.52
CA SER A 17 -5.74 27.93 -28.11
C SER A 17 -4.40 27.25 -28.39
N PRO A 18 -4.12 26.07 -27.80
CA PRO A 18 -2.84 25.40 -27.99
C PRO A 18 -2.59 25.22 -29.49
N SER A 19 -1.38 25.57 -29.91
CA SER A 19 -1.01 25.53 -31.32
C SER A 19 -1.13 24.10 -31.85
N SER A 20 -1.34 23.93 -33.17
CA SER A 20 -1.46 22.60 -33.81
C SER A 20 -0.42 21.54 -33.34
N PRO A 21 0.88 21.87 -33.15
CA PRO A 21 1.84 20.90 -32.62
C PRO A 21 1.60 20.54 -31.15
N ASP A 22 1.17 21.49 -30.30
CA ASP A 22 0.88 21.23 -28.89
C ASP A 22 -0.32 20.29 -28.73
N ARG A 23 -1.36 20.45 -29.55
CA ARG A 23 -2.53 19.56 -29.54
C ARG A 23 -2.17 18.14 -29.96
N THR A 24 -1.28 18.01 -30.94
CA THR A 24 -0.83 16.70 -31.44
C THR A 24 0.06 16.01 -30.42
N LEU A 25 0.99 16.75 -29.80
CA LEU A 25 1.86 16.24 -28.74
C LEU A 25 1.08 15.82 -27.49
N ILE A 26 0.11 16.64 -27.05
CA ILE A 26 -0.79 16.29 -25.94
C ILE A 26 -1.65 15.06 -26.29
N ALA A 27 -2.16 14.96 -27.52
CA ALA A 27 -2.95 13.80 -27.94
C ALA A 27 -2.12 12.52 -28.01
N VAL A 28 -0.90 12.57 -28.55
CA VAL A 28 0.03 11.42 -28.59
C VAL A 28 0.43 11.00 -27.18
N ILE A 29 0.83 11.94 -26.31
CA ILE A 29 1.15 11.67 -24.91
C ILE A 29 -0.05 11.08 -24.16
N LYS A 30 -1.27 11.57 -24.43
CA LYS A 30 -2.49 11.03 -23.82
C LYS A 30 -2.80 9.61 -24.29
N VAL A 31 -2.63 9.33 -25.58
CA VAL A 31 -2.79 7.97 -26.15
C VAL A 31 -1.77 7.02 -25.54
N ASP A 32 -0.52 7.45 -25.36
CA ASP A 32 0.51 6.66 -24.71
C ASP A 32 0.15 6.36 -23.24
N LEU A 33 -0.33 7.36 -22.49
CA LEU A 33 -0.71 7.16 -21.07
C LEU A 33 -1.93 6.24 -20.90
N GLU A 34 -2.97 6.38 -21.72
CA GLU A 34 -4.16 5.52 -21.64
C GLU A 34 -3.84 4.09 -22.09
N ALA A 35 -3.00 3.91 -23.12
CA ALA A 35 -2.52 2.60 -23.53
C ALA A 35 -1.66 1.95 -22.44
N LEU A 36 -0.73 2.68 -21.83
CA LEU A 36 0.07 2.20 -20.70
C LEU A 36 -0.81 1.81 -19.52
N ALA A 37 -1.79 2.64 -19.16
CA ALA A 37 -2.71 2.34 -18.05
C ALA A 37 -3.56 1.10 -18.33
N THR A 38 -4.00 0.92 -19.58
CA THR A 38 -4.77 -0.27 -19.99
C THR A 38 -3.91 -1.53 -19.91
N VAL A 39 -2.67 -1.48 -20.41
CA VAL A 39 -1.73 -2.60 -20.32
C VAL A 39 -1.41 -2.92 -18.86
N ASP A 40 -1.14 -1.91 -18.03
CA ASP A 40 -0.87 -2.07 -16.61
C ASP A 40 -2.05 -2.70 -15.87
N PHE A 41 -3.28 -2.30 -16.21
CA PHE A 41 -4.50 -2.92 -15.68
C PHE A 41 -4.59 -4.42 -16.04
N PHE A 42 -4.36 -4.78 -17.30
CA PHE A 42 -4.41 -6.19 -17.72
C PHE A 42 -3.30 -7.02 -17.07
N VAL A 43 -2.06 -6.50 -17.04
CA VAL A 43 -0.93 -7.17 -16.37
C VAL A 43 -1.22 -7.34 -14.88
N SER A 44 -1.74 -6.30 -14.22
CA SER A 44 -2.07 -6.35 -12.79
C SER A 44 -3.19 -7.34 -12.48
N THR A 45 -4.21 -7.41 -13.33
CA THR A 45 -5.39 -8.27 -13.11
C THR A 45 -5.12 -9.72 -13.48
N LEU A 46 -4.46 -9.97 -14.63
CA LEU A 46 -4.30 -11.32 -15.18
C LEU A 46 -3.02 -12.03 -14.72
N LEU A 47 -1.99 -11.28 -14.32
CA LEU A 47 -0.72 -11.86 -13.87
C LEU A 47 -0.50 -11.58 -12.40
N VAL A 48 -0.43 -10.30 -12.00
CA VAL A 48 -0.03 -9.95 -10.62
C VAL A 48 -1.02 -10.49 -9.60
N SER A 49 -2.32 -10.27 -9.81
CA SER A 49 -3.37 -10.72 -8.88
C SER A 49 -3.38 -12.24 -8.65
N PRO A 50 -3.43 -13.11 -9.67
CA PRO A 50 -3.37 -14.55 -9.44
C PRO A 50 -2.04 -15.03 -8.85
N LEU A 51 -0.91 -14.39 -9.18
CA LEU A 51 0.37 -14.70 -8.55
C LEU A 51 0.35 -14.37 -7.04
N VAL A 52 -0.22 -13.23 -6.66
CA VAL A 52 -0.39 -12.82 -5.25
C VAL A 52 -1.30 -13.79 -4.52
N ILE A 53 -2.43 -14.19 -5.13
CA ILE A 53 -3.34 -15.20 -4.57
C ILE A 53 -2.60 -16.53 -4.39
N GLY A 54 -1.80 -16.94 -5.39
CA GLY A 54 -0.97 -18.14 -5.34
C GLY A 54 0.02 -18.12 -4.19
N GLN A 55 0.74 -17.00 -4.00
CA GLN A 55 1.66 -16.82 -2.87
C GLN A 55 0.94 -16.87 -1.52
N TRP A 56 -0.22 -16.21 -1.42
CA TRP A 56 -1.03 -16.17 -0.20
C TRP A 56 -1.54 -17.56 0.17
N ARG A 57 -2.23 -18.24 -0.76
CA ARG A 57 -2.74 -19.61 -0.56
C ARG A 57 -1.61 -20.62 -0.35
N GLY A 58 -0.53 -20.51 -1.12
CA GLY A 58 0.63 -21.39 -1.02
C GLY A 58 1.29 -21.33 0.36
N THR A 59 1.56 -20.12 0.86
CA THR A 59 2.13 -19.92 2.20
C THR A 59 1.20 -20.46 3.29
N TRP A 60 -0.11 -20.24 3.13
CA TRP A 60 -1.11 -20.75 4.07
C TRP A 60 -1.12 -22.29 4.12
N MET A 61 -1.16 -22.95 2.96
CA MET A 61 -1.13 -24.41 2.84
C MET A 61 0.20 -24.99 3.36
N LEU A 62 1.32 -24.30 3.13
CA LEU A 62 2.62 -24.72 3.66
C LEU A 62 2.63 -24.71 5.19
N SER A 63 2.06 -23.68 5.80
CA SER A 63 1.90 -23.59 7.25
C SER A 63 1.01 -24.71 7.81
N GLU A 64 -0.07 -25.08 7.10
CA GLU A 64 -0.92 -26.22 7.47
C GLU A 64 -0.19 -27.56 7.32
N TYR A 65 0.57 -27.74 6.25
CA TYR A 65 1.38 -28.93 6.01
C TYR A 65 2.39 -29.17 7.13
N TYR A 66 3.09 -28.12 7.56
CA TYR A 66 4.01 -28.16 8.69
C TYR A 66 3.32 -28.14 10.06
N LYS A 67 1.98 -28.09 10.11
CA LYS A 67 1.18 -28.03 11.33
C LYS A 67 1.64 -26.94 12.30
N VAL A 68 2.04 -25.78 11.76
CA VAL A 68 2.50 -24.66 12.59
C VAL A 68 1.34 -24.21 13.48
N PRO A 69 1.53 -24.13 14.81
CA PRO A 69 0.43 -23.76 15.69
C PRO A 69 -0.01 -22.31 15.45
N CYS A 70 -1.32 -22.06 15.63
CA CYS A 70 -1.94 -20.76 15.34
C CYS A 70 -1.27 -19.58 16.09
N TRP A 71 -0.91 -19.79 17.36
CA TRP A 71 -0.24 -18.78 18.17
C TRP A 71 1.16 -18.47 17.67
N ALA A 72 1.91 -19.47 17.18
CA ALA A 72 3.26 -19.26 16.65
C ALA A 72 3.21 -18.51 15.33
N SER A 73 2.26 -18.85 14.45
CA SER A 73 2.03 -18.12 13.19
C SER A 73 1.70 -16.65 13.44
N PHE A 74 0.80 -16.40 14.40
CA PHE A 74 0.42 -15.04 14.80
C PHE A 74 1.58 -14.26 15.40
N LEU A 75 2.32 -14.87 16.33
CA LEU A 75 3.43 -14.21 17.03
C LEU A 75 4.60 -13.94 16.07
N LEU A 76 4.96 -14.91 15.22
CA LEU A 76 5.99 -14.74 14.20
C LEU A 76 5.64 -13.57 13.27
N GLY A 77 4.42 -13.55 12.75
CA GLY A 77 3.94 -12.46 11.91
C GLY A 77 4.00 -11.11 12.65
N THR A 78 3.50 -11.04 13.88
CA THR A 78 3.50 -9.81 14.69
C THR A 78 4.90 -9.29 14.99
N ILE A 79 5.82 -10.16 15.42
CA ILE A 79 7.21 -9.80 15.70
C ILE A 79 7.89 -9.28 14.43
N LEU A 80 7.70 -9.94 13.29
CA LEU A 80 8.29 -9.48 12.03
C LEU A 80 7.75 -8.09 11.63
N HIS A 81 6.44 -7.83 11.77
CA HIS A 81 5.91 -6.48 11.52
C HIS A 81 6.49 -5.45 12.48
N LEU A 82 6.64 -5.79 13.77
CA LEU A 82 7.23 -4.88 14.76
C LEU A 82 8.68 -4.55 14.39
N ILE A 83 9.48 -5.57 14.05
CA ILE A 83 10.85 -5.39 13.55
C ILE A 83 10.82 -4.44 12.35
N PHE A 84 10.01 -4.72 11.33
CA PHE A 84 9.96 -3.87 10.14
C PHE A 84 9.47 -2.44 10.43
N ALA A 85 8.56 -2.26 11.38
CA ALA A 85 8.11 -0.94 11.80
C ALA A 85 9.22 -0.15 12.51
N LEU A 86 10.04 -0.82 13.34
CA LEU A 86 11.18 -0.20 14.03
C LEU A 86 12.33 0.13 13.07
N PHE A 87 12.58 -0.72 12.09
CA PHE A 87 13.67 -0.54 11.12
C PHE A 87 13.26 0.25 9.87
N LYS A 88 12.03 0.77 9.79
CA LYS A 88 11.52 1.46 8.59
C LYS A 88 12.39 2.65 8.17
N ASP A 89 12.85 3.43 9.15
CA ASP A 89 13.58 4.67 8.88
C ASP A 89 15.00 4.35 8.40
N LEU A 90 15.64 3.34 8.99
CA LEU A 90 16.92 2.81 8.53
C LEU A 90 16.81 2.25 7.11
N LEU A 91 15.76 1.47 6.82
CA LEU A 91 15.54 0.94 5.47
C LEU A 91 15.32 2.08 4.46
N GLN A 92 14.54 3.10 4.82
CA GLN A 92 14.29 4.26 3.96
C GLN A 92 15.58 5.05 3.68
N GLU A 93 16.45 5.19 4.67
CA GLU A 93 17.77 5.83 4.52
C GLU A 93 18.68 4.99 3.59
N LEU A 94 18.75 3.67 3.81
CA LEU A 94 19.53 2.75 2.98
C LEU A 94 19.08 2.74 1.50
N PHE A 95 17.78 2.91 1.24
CA PHE A 95 17.23 2.92 -0.12
C PHE A 95 17.08 4.32 -0.72
N SER A 96 17.36 5.38 0.04
CA SER A 96 17.33 6.75 -0.47
C SER A 96 18.52 7.03 -1.38
N LYS A 97 18.23 7.44 -2.62
CA LYS A 97 19.24 7.78 -3.65
C LYS A 97 20.21 8.88 -3.23
N LYS A 98 19.88 9.68 -2.20
CA LYS A 98 20.70 10.79 -1.69
C LYS A 98 21.95 10.34 -0.92
N GLU A 99 21.93 9.15 -0.32
CA GLU A 99 22.99 8.68 0.60
C GLU A 99 23.70 7.43 0.07
N LYS A 100 24.01 7.38 -1.24
CA LYS A 100 24.85 6.31 -1.83
C LYS A 100 26.26 6.19 -1.22
N LYS A 101 26.61 7.06 -0.26
CA LYS A 101 27.88 7.04 0.47
C LYS A 101 27.90 6.07 1.64
N PHE A 102 26.77 5.80 2.29
CA PHE A 102 26.76 5.02 3.55
C PHE A 102 26.98 3.53 3.33
N PHE A 103 26.54 2.99 2.19
CA PHE A 103 26.76 1.60 1.83
C PHE A 103 27.19 1.52 0.36
N SER A 104 28.47 1.23 0.11
CA SER A 104 29.04 1.04 -1.23
C SER A 104 28.60 -0.31 -1.82
N LEU A 105 27.31 -0.63 -1.70
CA LEU A 105 26.76 -1.82 -2.32
C LEU A 105 26.53 -1.59 -3.79
N LYS A 106 26.81 -2.63 -4.57
CA LYS A 106 26.42 -2.69 -5.97
C LYS A 106 24.89 -2.51 -6.06
N PRO A 107 24.37 -1.76 -7.06
CA PRO A 107 22.94 -1.52 -7.22
C PRO A 107 22.11 -2.80 -7.32
N VAL A 108 22.73 -3.88 -7.83
CA VAL A 108 22.13 -5.22 -7.90
C VAL A 108 21.83 -5.78 -6.50
N LEU A 109 22.74 -5.60 -5.53
CA LEU A 109 22.53 -6.12 -4.18
C LEU A 109 21.40 -5.36 -3.48
N LEU A 110 21.31 -4.04 -3.64
CA LEU A 110 20.19 -3.26 -3.13
C LEU A 110 18.85 -3.71 -3.74
N PHE A 111 18.82 -3.98 -5.05
CA PHE A 111 17.62 -4.51 -5.70
C PHE A 111 17.20 -5.87 -5.13
N VAL A 112 18.16 -6.80 -4.95
CA VAL A 112 17.90 -8.10 -4.35
C VAL A 112 17.40 -7.95 -2.92
N CYS A 113 18.04 -7.10 -2.11
CA CYS A 113 17.61 -6.83 -0.74
C CYS A 113 16.18 -6.29 -0.66
N CYS A 114 15.79 -5.34 -1.53
CA CYS A 114 14.40 -4.87 -1.62
C CYS A 114 13.41 -6.00 -1.89
N ARG A 115 13.73 -6.89 -2.86
CA ARG A 115 12.84 -7.98 -3.25
C ARG A 115 12.69 -9.01 -2.14
N VAL A 116 13.80 -9.39 -1.50
CA VAL A 116 13.79 -10.30 -0.35
C VAL A 116 12.99 -9.69 0.80
N TYR A 117 13.20 -8.40 1.09
CA TYR A 117 12.43 -7.68 2.10
C TYR A 117 10.92 -7.75 1.84
N THR A 118 10.47 -7.38 0.63
CA THR A 118 9.04 -7.42 0.28
C THR A 118 8.48 -8.83 0.38
N TRP A 119 9.25 -9.84 -0.02
CA TRP A 119 8.84 -11.25 0.07
C TRP A 119 8.69 -11.71 1.53
N VAL A 120 9.66 -11.42 2.40
CA VAL A 120 9.59 -11.75 3.84
C VAL A 120 8.44 -11.00 4.52
N PHE A 121 8.26 -9.72 4.19
CA PHE A 121 7.13 -8.92 4.68
C PHE A 121 5.79 -9.54 4.28
N GLY A 122 5.67 -10.02 3.04
CA GLY A 122 4.50 -10.77 2.57
C GLY A 122 4.22 -12.02 3.41
N ILE A 123 5.25 -12.83 3.70
CA ILE A 123 5.11 -14.02 4.55
C ILE A 123 4.69 -13.65 5.98
N ALA A 124 5.26 -12.58 6.54
CA ALA A 124 4.88 -12.08 7.85
C ALA A 124 3.40 -11.68 7.89
N CYS A 125 2.93 -10.96 6.86
CA CYS A 125 1.52 -10.56 6.69
C CYS A 125 0.59 -11.78 6.64
N ILE A 126 0.90 -12.75 5.77
CA ILE A 126 0.10 -13.97 5.62
C ILE A 126 0.04 -14.75 6.94
N SER A 127 1.18 -14.93 7.61
CA SER A 127 1.28 -15.70 8.87
C SER A 127 0.50 -15.04 10.00
N HIS A 128 0.58 -13.70 10.10
CA HIS A 128 -0.19 -12.91 11.06
C HIS A 128 -1.70 -13.12 10.84
N TRP A 129 -2.17 -12.89 9.62
CA TRP A 129 -3.60 -13.02 9.30
C TRP A 129 -4.13 -14.45 9.48
N LYS A 130 -3.35 -15.45 9.07
CA LYS A 130 -3.68 -16.86 9.32
C LYS A 130 -3.85 -17.13 10.82
N GLY A 131 -2.83 -16.79 11.61
CA GLY A 131 -2.85 -17.05 13.04
C GLY A 131 -4.00 -16.33 13.73
N ALA A 132 -4.26 -15.06 13.36
CA ALA A 132 -5.37 -14.28 13.87
C ALA A 132 -6.73 -14.93 13.55
N TRP A 133 -6.93 -15.37 12.31
CA TRP A 133 -8.17 -16.02 11.89
C TRP A 133 -8.39 -17.33 12.66
N GLU A 134 -7.37 -18.18 12.76
CA GLU A 134 -7.49 -19.44 13.51
C GLU A 134 -7.73 -19.25 15.01
N ILE A 135 -7.13 -18.23 15.63
CA ILE A 135 -7.38 -17.89 17.03
C ILE A 135 -8.82 -17.40 17.20
N MET A 136 -9.28 -16.51 16.32
CA MET A 136 -10.64 -15.99 16.33
C MET A 136 -11.67 -17.13 16.18
N ASP A 137 -11.47 -18.05 15.24
CA ASP A 137 -12.34 -19.21 15.04
C ASP A 137 -12.40 -20.11 16.28
N LYS A 138 -11.30 -20.26 17.01
CA LYS A 138 -11.24 -21.05 18.25
C LYS A 138 -11.91 -20.36 19.43
N CYS A 139 -11.79 -19.02 19.52
CA CYS A 139 -12.32 -18.25 20.65
C CYS A 139 -13.81 -17.91 20.47
N ALA A 140 -14.20 -17.43 19.30
CA ALA A 140 -15.56 -16.95 19.03
C ALA A 140 -16.46 -18.05 18.44
N GLY A 141 -15.88 -19.09 17.84
CA GLY A 141 -16.59 -20.11 17.08
C GLY A 141 -16.89 -19.66 15.64
N LYS A 142 -17.40 -20.60 14.83
CA LYS A 142 -17.63 -20.42 13.38
C LYS A 142 -19.07 -20.07 13.01
N GLY A 143 -19.91 -19.78 14.01
CA GLY A 143 -21.32 -19.47 13.78
C GLY A 143 -21.52 -18.09 13.17
N VAL A 144 -22.62 -17.91 12.42
CA VAL A 144 -22.98 -16.58 11.86
C VAL A 144 -23.09 -15.52 12.95
N TRP A 145 -23.66 -15.87 14.10
CA TRP A 145 -23.75 -14.97 15.26
C TRP A 145 -22.39 -14.58 15.84
N SER A 146 -21.44 -15.52 15.86
CA SER A 146 -20.06 -15.24 16.26
C SER A 146 -19.40 -14.23 15.33
N VAL A 147 -19.59 -14.40 14.01
CA VAL A 147 -19.06 -13.47 12.99
C VAL A 147 -19.67 -12.09 13.15
N VAL A 148 -21.00 -12.00 13.34
CA VAL A 148 -21.69 -10.72 13.55
C VAL A 148 -21.18 -10.03 14.81
N ALA A 149 -21.09 -10.77 15.92
CA ALA A 149 -20.61 -10.23 17.20
C ALA A 149 -19.19 -9.69 17.09
N VAL A 150 -18.24 -10.49 16.56
CA VAL A 150 -16.85 -10.07 16.38
C VAL A 150 -16.77 -8.85 15.47
N THR A 151 -17.51 -8.84 14.36
CA THR A 151 -17.52 -7.70 13.42
C THR A 151 -17.99 -6.42 14.11
N LEU A 152 -19.11 -6.47 14.85
CA LEU A 152 -19.64 -5.30 15.55
C LEU A 152 -18.67 -4.81 16.64
N THR A 153 -18.05 -5.71 17.40
CA THR A 153 -17.03 -5.37 18.39
C THR A 153 -15.81 -4.71 17.74
N SER A 154 -15.29 -5.28 16.65
CA SER A 154 -14.16 -4.72 15.91
C SER A 154 -14.47 -3.34 15.34
N VAL A 155 -15.64 -3.15 14.72
CA VAL A 155 -16.07 -1.84 14.20
C VAL A 155 -16.22 -0.82 15.34
N GLY A 156 -16.77 -1.24 16.48
CA GLY A 156 -16.88 -0.39 17.68
C GLY A 156 -15.50 0.07 18.17
N LEU A 157 -14.55 -0.85 18.32
CA LEU A 157 -13.17 -0.54 18.71
C LEU A 157 -12.47 0.39 17.70
N LEU A 158 -12.60 0.13 16.41
CA LEU A 158 -12.04 1.00 15.36
C LEU A 158 -12.67 2.40 15.37
N SER A 159 -13.95 2.50 15.70
CA SER A 159 -14.65 3.79 15.87
C SER A 159 -14.10 4.57 17.05
N LEU A 160 -13.92 3.90 18.20
CA LEU A 160 -13.34 4.51 19.40
C LEU A 160 -11.90 4.97 19.17
N MET A 161 -11.11 4.18 18.44
CA MET A 161 -9.73 4.53 18.07
C MET A 161 -9.67 5.57 16.93
N LYS A 162 -10.81 5.95 16.33
CA LYS A 162 -10.92 6.90 15.21
C LYS A 162 -10.15 6.43 13.96
N THR A 163 -9.99 5.12 13.79
CA THR A 163 -9.20 4.47 12.73
C THR A 163 -10.06 3.82 11.64
N LEU A 164 -11.39 4.06 11.62
CA LEU A 164 -12.29 3.54 10.59
C LEU A 164 -11.84 3.83 9.15
N ARG A 165 -11.14 4.95 8.92
CA ARG A 165 -10.60 5.31 7.60
C ARG A 165 -9.58 4.28 7.07
N ASN A 166 -8.95 3.50 7.94
CA ASN A 166 -7.99 2.46 7.56
C ASN A 166 -8.67 1.26 6.85
N ILE A 167 -9.98 1.09 7.00
CA ILE A 167 -10.75 0.04 6.31
C ILE A 167 -10.79 0.28 4.79
N ASN A 168 -10.63 1.54 4.35
CA ASN A 168 -10.72 1.91 2.94
C ASN A 168 -9.43 1.64 2.12
N ALA A 169 -8.42 0.98 2.69
CA ALA A 169 -7.10 0.88 2.08
C ALA A 169 -7.07 0.10 0.74
N SER A 170 -7.70 -1.07 0.63
CA SER A 170 -7.82 -1.84 -0.63
C SER A 170 -9.10 -2.66 -0.55
N PRO A 171 -9.98 -2.74 -1.57
CA PRO A 171 -9.83 -2.41 -3.00
C PRO A 171 -10.27 -0.99 -3.40
N PHE A 172 -10.70 -0.15 -2.45
CA PHE A 172 -11.33 1.14 -2.76
C PHE A 172 -10.36 2.28 -3.06
N ASN A 173 -9.06 2.08 -2.82
CA ASN A 173 -8.02 3.08 -3.07
C ASN A 173 -6.92 2.45 -3.94
N ILE A 174 -6.89 2.82 -5.21
CA ILE A 174 -5.82 2.47 -6.14
C ILE A 174 -4.89 3.67 -6.19
N ASN A 175 -3.75 3.56 -5.50
CA ASN A 175 -2.71 4.56 -5.57
C ASN A 175 -1.71 4.12 -6.64
N VAL A 176 -1.61 4.87 -7.73
CA VAL A 176 -0.63 4.60 -8.79
C VAL A 176 0.76 4.93 -8.24
N ASP A 177 1.70 3.99 -8.37
CA ASP A 177 3.05 4.16 -7.85
C ASP A 177 3.71 5.40 -8.48
N GLY A 178 4.10 6.35 -7.61
CA GLY A 178 4.91 7.51 -8.00
C GLY A 178 6.39 7.17 -8.10
N LEU A 179 7.18 8.03 -8.74
CA LEU A 179 8.64 7.87 -8.92
C LEU A 179 9.47 7.99 -7.60
N SER A 180 8.83 8.27 -6.46
CA SER A 180 9.49 8.43 -5.15
C SER A 180 9.59 7.10 -4.40
N PRO A 181 10.73 6.77 -3.75
CA PRO A 181 10.93 5.49 -3.06
C PRO A 181 9.89 5.27 -1.93
N GLY A 182 9.07 4.24 -2.09
CA GLY A 182 7.86 3.96 -1.30
C GLY A 182 8.07 3.23 0.03
N PHE A 183 8.99 3.71 0.89
CA PHE A 183 9.19 3.15 2.24
C PHE A 183 8.60 4.02 3.35
N THR A 184 8.00 5.16 3.02
CA THR A 184 7.42 6.08 4.00
C THR A 184 5.97 5.71 4.29
N PHE A 185 5.71 5.20 5.50
CA PHE A 185 4.35 5.09 6.04
C PHE A 185 4.04 6.38 6.81
N PRO A 186 3.19 7.29 6.29
CA PRO A 186 2.85 8.51 7.00
C PRO A 186 2.13 8.15 8.31
N THR A 187 2.79 8.40 9.43
CA THR A 187 2.19 8.24 10.76
C THR A 187 1.21 9.40 11.02
N MET A 188 0.16 9.15 11.81
CA MET A 188 -0.82 10.18 12.20
C MET A 188 -0.15 11.45 12.73
N PHE A 189 0.95 11.29 13.47
CA PHE A 189 1.82 12.38 13.87
C PHE A 189 2.82 12.63 12.72
N ARG A 190 2.55 13.68 11.95
CA ARG A 190 3.53 14.24 11.01
C ARG A 190 4.61 14.95 11.83
N THR A 191 5.69 14.26 12.13
CA THR A 191 6.92 14.94 12.56
C THR A 191 7.59 15.47 11.31
N SER A 192 7.66 16.80 11.18
CA SER A 192 8.48 17.44 10.16
C SER A 192 9.94 17.04 10.39
N VAL A 193 10.52 16.33 9.44
CA VAL A 193 11.98 16.22 9.30
C VAL A 193 12.31 16.57 7.86
#